data_AF-A0A4R5XJB1-F1
#
_entry.id   AF-A0A4R5XJB1-F1
#
_cell.length_a   1.000
_cell.length_b   1.000
_cell.length_c   1.000
_cell.angle_alpha   90.00
_cell.angle_beta   90.00
_cell.angle_gamma   90.00
#
_symmetry.space_group_name_H-M   'P 1'
#
loop_
_entity.id
_entity.type
_entity.pdbx_description
1 polymer ?
#
loop_
_entity_poly.entity_id
_entity_poly.type
_entity_poly.pdbx_seq_one_letter_code
_entity_poly.pdbx_strand_id
1 'polypeptide(L)' 'MKIKASFLFFLAGILIWVPKLLMQLESPIWLTFVLGAAGLAFAIASRHFLLMAANFLLMISVFILMGIENYM' A
#
# COMPACT_ATOMS: atom_id res chain seq x y z
N MET A 1 14.37 0.85 -14.33
CA MET A 1 13.53 -0.33 -14.02
C MET A 1 13.00 -0.34 -12.59
N LYS A 2 13.84 -0.18 -11.56
CA LYS A 2 13.45 -0.24 -10.13
C LYS A 2 12.29 0.70 -9.74
N ILE A 3 12.29 1.94 -10.26
CA ILE A 3 11.23 2.91 -9.99
C ILE A 3 9.86 2.50 -10.58
N LYS A 4 9.87 1.89 -11.78
CA LYS A 4 8.64 1.40 -12.43
C LYS A 4 8.04 0.23 -11.62
N ALA A 5 8.89 -0.63 -11.08
CA ALA A 5 8.46 -1.71 -10.18
C ALA A 5 7.83 -1.14 -8.90
N SER A 6 8.49 -0.17 -8.23
CA SER A 6 7.92 0.51 -7.06
C SER A 6 6.54 1.13 -7.34
N PHE A 7 6.40 1.80 -8.49
CA PHE A 7 5.12 2.39 -8.91
C PHE A 7 4.05 1.34 -9.20
N LEU A 8 4.41 0.20 -9.81
CA LEU A 8 3.50 -0.92 -10.03
C LEU A 8 2.99 -1.51 -8.71
N PHE A 9 3.87 -1.72 -7.73
CA PHE A 9 3.47 -2.21 -6.40
C PHE A 9 2.55 -1.21 -5.69
N PHE A 10 2.86 0.08 -5.78
CA PHE A 10 2.01 1.14 -5.24
C PHE A 10 0.61 1.13 -5.87
N LEU A 11 0.52 1.08 -7.21
CA LEU A 11 -0.75 1.01 -7.93
C LEU A 11 -1.55 -0.23 -7.58
N ALA A 12 -0.90 -1.41 -7.54
CA ALA A 12 -1.55 -2.65 -7.15
C ALA A 12 -2.12 -2.58 -5.73
N GLY A 13 -1.38 -1.99 -4.79
CA GLY A 13 -1.87 -1.78 -3.43
C GLY A 13 -3.05 -0.81 -3.37
N ILE A 14 -3.01 0.30 -4.12
CA ILE A 14 -4.15 1.23 -4.24
C ILE A 14 -5.39 0.54 -4.81
N LEU A 15 -5.22 -0.31 -5.83
CA LEU A 15 -6.34 -1.04 -6.45
C LEU A 15 -7.02 -2.02 -5.51
N ILE A 16 -6.35 -2.47 -4.45
CA ILE A 16 -6.94 -3.31 -3.40
C ILE A 16 -7.51 -2.46 -2.27
N TRP A 17 -6.78 -1.40 -1.90
CA TRP A 17 -7.12 -0.50 -0.80
C TRP A 17 -8.36 0.35 -1.08
N VAL A 18 -8.46 0.96 -2.27
CA VAL A 18 -9.55 1.87 -2.63
C VAL A 18 -10.91 1.18 -2.66
N PRO A 19 -11.09 0.01 -3.31
CA PRO A 19 -12.37 -0.68 -3.29
C PRO A 19 -12.79 -1.13 -1.89
N LYS A 20 -11.84 -1.53 -1.02
CA LYS A 20 -12.15 -1.83 0.38
C LYS A 20 -12.69 -0.61 1.10
N LEU A 21 -12.05 0.56 0.94
CA LEU A 21 -12.47 1.80 1.59
C LEU A 21 -13.82 2.32 1.09
N LEU A 22 -14.01 2.37 -0.24
CA LEU A 22 -15.15 3.05 -0.85
C LEU A 22 -16.36 2.13 -1.08
N MET A 23 -16.12 0.85 -1.31
CA MET A 23 -17.16 -0.12 -1.66
C MET A 23 -17.39 -1.16 -0.57
N GLN A 24 -16.62 -1.10 0.54
CA GLN A 24 -16.66 -2.07 1.65
C GLN A 24 -16.52 -3.52 1.18
N LEU A 25 -15.84 -3.72 0.05
CA LEU A 25 -15.68 -5.05 -0.53
C LEU A 25 -14.78 -5.89 0.38
N GLU A 26 -15.17 -7.13 0.66
CA GLU A 26 -14.31 -8.07 1.37
C GLU A 26 -13.08 -8.41 0.52
N SER A 27 -12.01 -7.65 0.73
CA SER A 27 -10.72 -7.85 0.09
C SER A 27 -9.65 -8.15 1.15
N PRO A 28 -8.62 -8.93 0.80
CA PRO A 28 -7.49 -9.21 1.70
C PRO A 28 -6.63 -7.95 1.87
N ILE A 29 -7.04 -7.03 2.76
CA ILE A 29 -6.37 -5.73 2.97
C ILE A 29 -4.92 -5.88 3.44
N TRP A 30 -4.57 -7.01 4.05
CA TRP A 30 -3.19 -7.36 4.40
C TRP A 30 -2.27 -7.44 3.16
N LEU A 31 -2.81 -7.72 1.97
CA LEU A 31 -2.03 -7.76 0.74
C LEU A 31 -1.53 -6.36 0.36
N THR A 32 -2.29 -5.31 0.68
CA THR A 32 -1.87 -3.91 0.53
C THR A 32 -0.62 -3.60 1.37
N PHE A 33 -0.50 -4.20 2.56
CA PHE A 33 0.69 -4.05 3.41
C PHE A 33 1.92 -4.67 2.75
N VAL A 34 1.78 -5.89 2.22
CA VAL A 34 2.87 -6.59 1.52
C VAL A 34 3.30 -5.83 0.26
N LEU A 35 2.33 -5.35 -0.52
CA LEU A 35 2.60 -4.55 -1.72
C LEU A 35 3.25 -3.21 -1.39
N GLY A 36 2.79 -2.52 -0.34
CA GLY A 36 3.41 -1.30 0.17
C GLY A 36 4.86 -1.53 0.63
N ALA A 37 5.12 -2.59 1.40
CA ALA A 37 6.48 -2.95 1.84
C ALA A 37 7.42 -3.27 0.66
N ALA A 38 6.95 -4.06 -0.30
CA ALA A 38 7.71 -4.37 -1.52
C ALA A 38 7.99 -3.10 -2.34
N GLY A 39 6.97 -2.27 -2.56
CA GLY A 39 7.10 -1.00 -3.29
C GLY A 39 8.04 -0.02 -2.60
N LEU A 40 8.04 0.01 -1.26
CA LEU A 40 8.97 0.80 -0.44
C LEU A 40 10.41 0.32 -0.60
N ALA A 41 10.66 -0.99 -0.56
CA ALA A 41 12.00 -1.53 -0.78
C ALA A 41 12.58 -1.13 -2.15
N PHE A 42 11.77 -1.20 -3.21
CA PHE A 42 12.18 -0.73 -4.54
C PHE A 42 12.35 0.79 -4.61
N ALA A 43 11.52 1.57 -3.91
CA ALA A 43 11.65 3.02 -3.82
C ALA A 43 12.96 3.43 -3.15
N ILE A 44 13.30 2.81 -2.02
CA ILE A 44 14.57 3.00 -1.29
C ILE A 44 15.76 2.64 -2.19
N ALA A 45 15.70 1.49 -2.86
CA ALA A 45 16.76 1.04 -3.78
C ALA A 45 16.94 1.97 -4.99
N SER A 46 15.93 2.77 -5.33
CA SER A 46 15.98 3.79 -6.38
C SER A 46 16.21 5.22 -5.87
N ARG A 47 16.31 5.42 -4.55
CA ARG A 47 16.41 6.72 -3.87
C ARG A 47 15.29 7.71 -4.24
N HIS A 48 14.09 7.20 -4.50
CA HIS A 48 12.95 8.03 -4.91
C HIS A 48 12.03 8.40 -3.73
N PHE A 49 12.31 9.53 -3.08
CA PHE A 49 11.65 9.96 -1.84
C PHE A 49 10.13 10.00 -1.90
N LEU A 50 9.55 10.49 -2.99
CA LEU A 50 8.09 10.57 -3.12
C LEU A 50 7.42 9.19 -3.14
N LEU A 51 8.06 8.21 -3.79
CA LEU A 51 7.55 6.83 -3.82
C LEU A 51 7.82 6.10 -2.51
N MET A 52 8.90 6.46 -1.79
CA MET A 52 9.14 5.94 -0.44
C MET A 52 8.00 6.38 0.48
N ALA A 53 7.69 7.68 0.52
CA ALA A 53 6.60 8.20 1.34
C ALA A 53 5.24 7.59 0.95
N ALA A 54 4.93 7.53 -0.35
CA ALA A 54 3.67 6.98 -0.83
C ALA A 54 3.47 5.50 -0.45
N ASN A 55 4.48 4.65 -0.68
CA ASN A 55 4.41 3.23 -0.31
C ASN A 55 4.37 3.02 1.20
N PHE A 56 5.10 3.85 1.97
CA PHE A 56 5.08 3.80 3.43
C PHE A 56 3.71 4.17 4.01
N LEU A 57 3.09 5.24 3.50
CA LEU A 57 1.75 5.65 3.91
C LEU A 57 0.70 4.58 3.55
N LEU A 58 0.79 4.00 2.36
CA LEU A 58 -0.08 2.90 1.93
C LEU A 58 0.10 1.65 2.81
N MET A 59 1.32 1.37 3.27
CA MET A 59 1.59 0.27 4.19
C MET A 59 0.99 0.53 5.58
N ILE A 60 1.16 1.73 6.13
CA ILE A 60 0.65 2.09 7.46
C ILE A 60 -0.87 2.17 7.49
N SER A 61 -1.50 2.65 6.41
CA SER A 61 -2.96 2.81 6.35
C SER A 61 -3.72 1.49 6.57
N VAL A 62 -3.09 0.35 6.30
CA VAL A 62 -3.65 -0.98 6.58
C VAL A 62 -3.92 -1.18 8.08
N PHE A 63 -3.00 -0.76 8.96
CA PHE A 63 -3.20 -0.89 10.41
C PHE A 63 -4.30 0.02 10.92
N ILE A 64 -4.43 1.21 10.33
CA ILE A 64 -5.52 2.15 10.65
C ILE A 64 -6.86 1.52 10.26
N LEU A 65 -6.97 0.96 9.05
CA LEU A 65 -8.17 0.28 8.58
C LEU A 65 -8.52 -0.95 9.42
N MET A 66 -7.54 -1.82 9.70
CA MET A 66 -7.77 -2.97 10.57
C MET A 66 -8.18 -2.55 11.98
N GLY A 67 -7.63 -1.45 12.51
CA GLY A 67 -8.07 -0.90 13.78
C GLY A 67 -9.53 -0.46 13.74
N ILE A 68 -9.93 0.27 12.70
CA ILE A 68 -11.32 0.70 12.55
C ILE A 68 -12.26 -0.51 12.44
N GLU A 69 -11.91 -1.53 11.63
CA GLU A 69 -12.76 -2.71 11.43
C GLU A 69 -12.92 -3.61 12.66
N ASN A 70 -11.93 -3.65 13.57
CA ASN A 70 -11.97 -4.54 14.73
C ASN A 70 -12.44 -3.85 16.04
N TYR A 71 -12.39 -2.52 16.11
CA TYR A 71 -12.70 -1.76 17.34
C TYR A 71 -13.93 -0.84 17.24
N MET A 72 -14.50 -0.62 16.05
CA MET A 72 -15.79 0.05 15.84
C MET A 72 -16.84 -0.95 15.38
#